data_AF-A0A285U2D8-F1
#
_entry.id   AF-A0A285U2D8-F1
#
_cell.length_a   1.000
_cell.length_b   1.000
_cell.length_c   1.000
_cell.angle_alpha   90.00
_cell.angle_beta   90.00
_cell.angle_gamma   90.00
#
_symmetry.space_group_name_H-M   'P 1'
#
loop_
_entity.id
_entity.type
_entity.pdbx_description
1 polymer ?
#
loop_
_entity_poly.entity_id
_entity_poly.type
_entity_poly.pdbx_seq_one_letter_code
_entity_poly.pdbx_strand_id
1 'polypeptide(L)'
;MAQSDENLANLDLNGLRAEIDDIDQALQSLIIRRTKVVQAVGAYKDQVIAAGGKVKVPYRPAREARIMRTLVDRHNGAFPKTALIQIWREMIAAGTRLEAPYTVALCRNADGVDCWELARLNFGCLNEIVEFDTPREAFYALEEGRAAVGVFPKPELGEAQPWWTLLSDDSPVRIVSKLPFGGRPVGRGEQTEGFVLAAIELEESGDDRTLFIVSLPNEISMDTARKKIVSGIEGVDVLGVTIDEATNNRDFLVDVPGFLTAHASTVRERLNTNGLNAAVIRMIGSYATPIPAEELH
;
A
#
# COMPACT_ATOMS: atom_id res chain seq x y z
N MET A 1 3.07 16.74 32.28
CA MET A 1 2.69 15.34 32.58
C MET A 1 2.59 15.13 34.07
N ALA A 2 3.67 15.22 34.88
CA ALA A 2 3.55 14.97 36.33
C ALA A 2 2.48 15.84 37.06
N GLN A 3 2.35 17.12 36.70
CA GLN A 3 1.35 18.03 37.30
C GLN A 3 -0.09 17.84 36.80
N SER A 4 -0.30 17.25 35.62
CA SER A 4 -1.64 16.92 35.11
C SER A 4 -2.16 15.62 35.69
N ASP A 5 -1.26 14.65 35.89
CA ASP A 5 -1.62 13.31 36.34
C ASP A 5 -1.95 13.29 37.86
N GLU A 6 -1.32 14.16 38.66
CA GLU A 6 -1.68 14.39 40.07
C GLU A 6 -3.10 14.96 40.26
N ASN A 7 -3.62 15.71 39.28
CA ASN A 7 -4.97 16.25 39.35
C ASN A 7 -6.03 15.18 39.03
N LEU A 8 -5.74 14.24 38.12
CA LEU A 8 -6.69 13.17 37.77
C LEU A 8 -6.96 12.23 38.94
N ALA A 9 -5.94 11.90 39.74
CA ALA A 9 -6.05 10.98 40.87
C ALA A 9 -6.99 11.47 42.00
N ASN A 10 -7.30 12.76 42.03
CA ASN A 10 -8.13 13.40 43.06
C ASN A 10 -9.58 13.65 42.62
N LEU A 11 -9.92 13.39 41.35
CA LEU A 11 -11.28 13.56 40.84
C LEU A 11 -12.15 12.35 41.17
N ASP A 12 -13.44 12.60 41.43
CA ASP A 12 -14.44 11.53 41.43
C ASP A 12 -14.83 11.13 40.01
N LEU A 13 -15.71 10.13 39.86
CA LEU A 13 -16.13 9.64 38.55
C LEU A 13 -16.76 10.74 37.67
N ASN A 14 -17.47 11.70 38.25
CA ASN A 14 -18.11 12.78 37.49
C ASN A 14 -17.06 13.78 37.01
N GLY A 15 -16.07 14.12 37.86
CA GLY A 15 -14.94 14.95 37.47
C GLY A 15 -14.12 14.31 36.34
N LEU A 16 -13.83 13.02 36.44
CA LEU A 16 -13.11 12.28 35.39
C LEU A 16 -13.87 12.26 34.05
N ARG A 17 -15.21 12.14 34.10
CA ARG A 17 -16.05 12.19 32.89
C ARG A 17 -16.08 13.58 32.26
N ALA A 18 -16.16 14.64 33.07
CA ALA A 18 -16.09 16.01 32.59
C ALA A 18 -14.76 16.28 31.87
N GLU A 19 -13.65 15.79 32.42
CA GLU A 19 -12.33 15.89 31.77
C GLU A 19 -12.31 15.16 30.40
N ILE A 20 -12.94 13.99 30.29
CA ILE A 20 -13.07 13.27 29.01
C ILE A 20 -13.90 14.09 28.02
N ASP A 21 -15.05 14.62 28.44
CA ASP A 21 -15.93 15.41 27.57
C ASP A 21 -15.21 16.67 27.04
N ASP A 22 -14.42 17.35 27.89
CA ASP A 22 -13.61 18.51 27.51
C ASP A 22 -12.52 18.13 26.48
N ILE A 23 -11.84 16.99 26.70
CA ILE A 23 -10.86 16.45 25.75
C ILE A 23 -11.53 16.10 24.41
N ASP A 24 -12.68 15.43 24.43
CA ASP A 24 -13.41 15.03 23.23
C ASP A 24 -13.87 16.25 22.41
N GLN A 25 -14.31 17.32 23.08
CA GLN A 25 -14.64 18.58 22.41
C GLN A 25 -13.41 19.22 21.76
N ALA A 26 -12.25 19.16 22.43
CA ALA A 26 -10.99 19.66 21.87
C ALA A 26 -10.54 18.81 20.66
N LEU A 27 -10.64 17.48 20.75
CA LEU A 27 -10.34 16.56 19.65
C LEU A 27 -11.24 16.82 18.44
N GLN A 28 -12.56 16.93 18.64
CA GLN A 28 -13.50 17.26 17.59
C GLN A 28 -13.14 18.59 16.92
N SER A 29 -12.82 19.62 17.70
CA SER A 29 -12.41 20.93 17.19
C SER A 29 -11.14 20.84 16.34
N LEU A 30 -10.16 20.04 16.76
CA LEU A 30 -8.92 19.79 16.02
C LEU A 30 -9.18 19.03 14.71
N ILE A 31 -10.07 18.03 14.72
CA ILE A 31 -10.47 17.29 13.52
C ILE A 31 -11.11 18.25 12.51
N ILE A 32 -12.05 19.09 12.94
CA ILE A 32 -12.69 20.09 12.06
C ILE A 32 -11.66 21.08 11.50
N ARG A 33 -10.72 21.55 12.32
CA ARG A 33 -9.63 22.42 11.85
C ARG A 33 -8.75 21.72 10.81
N ARG A 34 -8.38 20.45 11.06
CA ARG A 34 -7.62 19.62 10.10
C ARG A 34 -8.37 19.50 8.78
N THR A 35 -9.67 19.25 8.82
CA THR A 35 -10.52 19.14 7.62
C THR A 35 -10.50 20.43 6.79
N LYS A 36 -10.56 21.61 7.41
CA LYS A 36 -10.45 22.90 6.70
C LYS A 36 -9.11 23.04 5.96
N VAL A 37 -8.02 22.55 6.56
CA VAL A 37 -6.69 22.55 5.91
C VAL A 37 -6.67 21.58 4.72
N VAL A 38 -7.25 20.39 4.86
CA VAL A 38 -7.37 19.41 3.76
C VAL A 38 -8.15 20.00 2.58
N GLN A 39 -9.27 20.69 2.83
CA GLN A 39 -10.04 21.38 1.78
C GLN A 39 -9.22 22.46 1.07
N ALA A 40 -8.41 23.23 1.80
CA ALA A 40 -7.52 24.22 1.21
C ALA A 40 -6.43 23.58 0.34
N VAL A 41 -5.91 22.40 0.74
CA VAL A 41 -4.98 21.60 -0.07
C VAL A 41 -5.65 21.11 -1.36
N GLY A 42 -6.90 20.62 -1.28
CA GLY A 42 -7.69 20.25 -2.45
C GLY A 42 -7.85 21.42 -3.42
N ALA A 43 -8.30 22.58 -2.94
CA ALA A 43 -8.47 23.79 -3.75
C ALA A 43 -7.15 24.25 -4.42
N TYR A 44 -6.02 24.12 -3.73
CA TYR A 44 -4.71 24.40 -4.32
C TYR A 44 -4.36 23.43 -5.45
N LYS A 45 -4.62 22.12 -5.28
CA LYS A 45 -4.40 21.12 -6.34
C LYS A 45 -5.28 21.40 -7.57
N ASP A 46 -6.53 21.79 -7.37
CA ASP A 46 -7.45 22.14 -8.46
C ASP A 46 -6.93 23.33 -9.28
N GLN A 47 -6.36 24.35 -8.62
CA GLN A 47 -5.71 25.48 -9.29
C GLN A 47 -4.50 25.04 -10.12
N VAL A 48 -3.68 24.12 -9.60
CA VAL A 48 -2.55 23.56 -10.34
C VAL A 48 -3.01 22.77 -11.56
N ILE A 49 -4.09 21.98 -11.45
CA ILE A 49 -4.70 21.26 -12.59
C ILE A 49 -5.21 22.26 -13.63
N ALA A 50 -5.91 23.31 -13.22
CA ALA A 50 -6.42 24.35 -14.11
C ALA A 50 -5.28 25.08 -14.86
N ALA A 51 -4.09 25.16 -14.27
CA ALA A 51 -2.88 25.70 -14.89
C ALA A 51 -2.14 24.69 -15.82
N GLY A 52 -2.74 23.53 -16.10
CA GLY A 52 -2.16 22.48 -16.96
C GLY A 52 -1.30 21.45 -16.24
N GLY A 53 -1.29 21.46 -14.89
CA GLY A 53 -0.64 20.43 -14.08
C GLY A 53 -1.38 19.10 -14.11
N LYS A 54 -0.67 17.99 -13.81
CA LYS A 54 -1.26 16.66 -13.71
C LYS A 54 -1.44 16.29 -12.23
N VAL A 55 -2.67 16.09 -11.78
CA VAL A 55 -2.98 15.28 -10.58
C VAL A 55 -4.29 14.55 -10.85
N LYS A 56 -4.26 13.22 -10.97
CA LYS A 56 -5.45 12.44 -11.35
C LYS A 56 -6.11 11.69 -10.18
N VAL A 57 -5.37 11.41 -9.10
CA VAL A 57 -5.88 10.66 -7.94
C VAL A 57 -5.32 11.26 -6.64
N PRO A 58 -6.15 11.54 -5.61
CA PRO A 58 -5.71 12.14 -4.35
C PRO A 58 -4.96 11.17 -3.40
N TYR A 59 -4.95 9.87 -3.69
CA TYR A 59 -4.24 8.84 -2.91
C TYR A 59 -2.71 8.98 -3.04
N ARG A 60 -2.01 9.08 -1.90
CA ARG A 60 -0.54 9.34 -1.84
C ARG A 60 0.13 8.41 -0.83
N PRO A 61 0.35 7.12 -1.18
CA PRO A 61 0.77 6.10 -0.23
C PRO A 61 2.11 6.39 0.46
N ALA A 62 3.10 6.95 -0.24
CA ALA A 62 4.39 7.30 0.37
C ALA A 62 4.27 8.38 1.46
N ARG A 63 3.37 9.35 1.26
CA ARG A 63 3.06 10.37 2.28
C ARG A 63 2.33 9.75 3.46
N GLU A 64 1.35 8.89 3.21
CA GLU A 64 0.60 8.19 4.26
C GLU A 64 1.52 7.30 5.10
N ALA A 65 2.43 6.56 4.46
CA ALA A 65 3.43 5.73 5.13
C ALA A 65 4.29 6.54 6.11
N ARG A 66 4.81 7.69 5.67
CA ARG A 66 5.59 8.61 6.54
C ARG A 66 4.77 9.12 7.72
N ILE A 67 3.49 9.47 7.50
CA ILE A 67 2.59 9.86 8.59
C ILE A 67 2.45 8.74 9.61
N MET A 68 2.21 7.50 9.16
CA MET A 68 2.02 6.35 10.04
C MET A 68 3.29 6.02 10.83
N ARG A 69 4.46 6.02 10.18
CA ARG A 69 5.75 5.83 10.87
C ARG A 69 5.98 6.90 11.93
N THR A 70 5.78 8.18 11.58
CA THR A 70 5.90 9.30 12.53
C THR A 70 4.92 9.17 13.72
N LEU A 71 3.72 8.60 13.51
CA LEU A 71 2.78 8.36 14.61
C LEU A 71 3.28 7.29 15.57
N VAL A 72 3.85 6.20 15.05
CA VAL A 72 4.42 5.12 15.86
C VAL A 72 5.69 5.61 16.58
N ASP A 73 6.59 6.31 15.89
CA ASP A 73 7.85 6.79 16.44
C ASP A 73 7.66 7.75 17.63
N ARG A 74 6.68 8.65 17.53
CA ARG A 74 6.39 9.63 18.59
C ARG A 74 5.43 9.10 19.66
N HIS A 75 4.94 7.87 19.52
CA HIS A 75 3.95 7.31 20.43
C HIS A 75 4.55 7.12 21.82
N ASN A 76 3.92 7.72 22.82
CA ASN A 76 4.27 7.54 24.22
C ASN A 76 2.99 7.42 25.04
N GLY A 77 2.76 6.26 25.65
CA GLY A 77 1.57 5.99 26.45
C GLY A 77 1.00 4.59 26.24
N ALA A 78 -0.12 4.31 26.91
CA ALA A 78 -0.75 3.00 26.92
C ALA A 78 -1.77 2.77 25.79
N PHE A 79 -2.02 3.76 24.93
CA PHE A 79 -2.97 3.61 23.84
C PHE A 79 -2.45 2.62 22.79
N PRO A 80 -3.25 1.65 22.30
CA PRO A 80 -2.76 0.70 21.30
C PRO A 80 -2.35 1.39 19.98
N LYS A 81 -1.09 1.22 19.56
CA LYS A 81 -0.58 1.81 18.30
C LYS A 81 -1.38 1.39 17.06
N THR A 82 -1.84 0.14 17.03
CA THR A 82 -2.71 -0.35 15.95
C THR A 82 -4.02 0.44 15.88
N ALA A 83 -4.68 0.71 17.02
CA ALA A 83 -5.88 1.54 17.05
C ALA A 83 -5.58 2.99 16.61
N LEU A 84 -4.42 3.52 17.00
CA LEU A 84 -4.00 4.86 16.61
C LEU A 84 -3.83 4.99 15.08
N ILE A 85 -3.21 4.00 14.46
CA ILE A 85 -3.07 3.92 13.00
C ILE A 85 -4.45 3.90 12.33
N GLN A 86 -5.39 3.10 12.83
CA GLN A 86 -6.73 3.00 12.24
C GLN A 86 -7.51 4.31 12.35
N ILE A 87 -7.42 5.02 13.48
CA ILE A 87 -8.01 6.37 13.64
C ILE A 87 -7.43 7.33 12.59
N TRP A 88 -6.11 7.29 12.37
CA TRP A 88 -5.48 8.13 11.35
C TRP A 88 -5.82 7.72 9.92
N ARG A 89 -5.97 6.43 9.64
CA ARG A 89 -6.43 5.94 8.33
C ARG A 89 -7.82 6.45 8.02
N GLU A 90 -8.76 6.38 8.96
CA GLU A 90 -10.10 6.90 8.74
C GLU A 90 -10.10 8.42 8.50
N MET A 91 -9.31 9.17 9.27
CA MET A 91 -9.14 10.62 9.06
C MET A 91 -8.50 10.97 7.72
N ILE A 92 -7.60 10.13 7.20
CA ILE A 92 -7.01 10.30 5.87
C ILE A 92 -8.04 9.96 4.82
N ALA A 93 -8.68 8.79 4.88
CA ALA A 93 -9.70 8.35 3.95
C ALA A 93 -10.85 9.35 3.80
N ALA A 94 -11.38 9.87 4.91
CA ALA A 94 -12.40 10.92 4.91
C ALA A 94 -11.90 12.22 4.27
N GLY A 95 -10.67 12.62 4.56
CA GLY A 95 -10.05 13.80 3.96
C GLY A 95 -9.84 13.65 2.45
N THR A 96 -9.31 12.52 2.00
CA THR A 96 -9.10 12.21 0.59
C THR A 96 -10.42 12.22 -0.18
N ARG A 97 -11.51 11.72 0.43
CA ARG A 97 -12.85 11.79 -0.16
C ARG A 97 -13.38 13.22 -0.30
N LEU A 98 -13.08 14.11 0.64
CA LEU A 98 -13.44 15.53 0.56
C LEU A 98 -12.65 16.27 -0.53
N GLU A 99 -11.43 15.84 -0.82
CA GLU A 99 -10.64 16.36 -1.95
C GLU A 99 -11.24 15.89 -3.28
N ALA A 100 -11.37 14.57 -3.47
CA ALA A 100 -12.08 13.99 -4.60
C ALA A 100 -12.57 12.58 -4.25
N PRO A 101 -13.88 12.28 -4.39
CA PRO A 101 -14.36 10.92 -4.20
C PRO A 101 -13.80 10.01 -5.30
N TYR A 102 -13.41 8.80 -4.92
CA TYR A 102 -12.97 7.78 -5.87
C TYR A 102 -13.46 6.39 -5.47
N THR A 103 -13.51 5.51 -6.48
CA THR A 103 -13.94 4.11 -6.34
C THR A 103 -12.73 3.21 -6.16
N VAL A 104 -12.86 2.25 -5.23
CA VAL A 104 -11.89 1.19 -4.96
C VAL A 104 -12.37 -0.08 -5.64
N ALA A 105 -11.62 -0.60 -6.60
CA ALA A 105 -11.85 -1.92 -7.17
C ALA A 105 -11.36 -3.00 -6.20
N LEU A 106 -12.18 -3.98 -5.90
CA LEU A 106 -11.79 -5.16 -5.14
C LEU A 106 -11.89 -6.39 -6.04
N CYS A 107 -10.89 -7.26 -6.01
CA CYS A 107 -10.96 -8.56 -6.66
C CYS A 107 -10.79 -9.69 -5.64
N ARG A 108 -11.20 -10.89 -6.07
CA ARG A 108 -10.92 -12.14 -5.38
C ARG A 108 -9.89 -12.93 -6.18
N ASN A 109 -9.05 -13.72 -5.52
CA ASN A 109 -8.23 -14.70 -6.23
C ASN A 109 -9.10 -15.88 -6.71
N ALA A 110 -8.51 -16.80 -7.47
CA ALA A 110 -9.20 -17.99 -7.98
C ALA A 110 -9.76 -18.89 -6.86
N ASP A 111 -9.16 -18.85 -5.66
CA ASP A 111 -9.59 -19.59 -4.47
C ASP A 111 -10.70 -18.87 -3.67
N GLY A 112 -11.19 -17.73 -4.17
CA GLY A 112 -12.25 -16.95 -3.54
C GLY A 112 -11.81 -16.09 -2.36
N VAL A 113 -10.51 -15.96 -2.10
CA VAL A 113 -9.95 -15.06 -1.09
C VAL A 113 -10.08 -13.62 -1.58
N ASP A 114 -10.83 -12.81 -0.84
CA ASP A 114 -10.95 -11.38 -1.05
C ASP A 114 -10.05 -10.57 -0.11
N CYS A 115 -9.91 -9.29 -0.42
CA CYS A 115 -9.17 -8.32 0.39
C CYS A 115 -10.09 -7.27 1.04
N TRP A 116 -11.35 -7.63 1.32
CA TRP A 116 -12.36 -6.66 1.76
C TRP A 116 -11.94 -5.91 3.03
N GLU A 117 -11.46 -6.64 4.03
CA GLU A 117 -10.99 -6.05 5.29
C GLU A 117 -9.77 -5.14 5.08
N LEU A 118 -8.82 -5.54 4.21
CA LEU A 118 -7.67 -4.70 3.86
C LEU A 118 -8.11 -3.40 3.18
N ALA A 119 -9.07 -3.50 2.25
CA ALA A 119 -9.62 -2.35 1.57
C ALA A 119 -10.32 -1.41 2.55
N ARG A 120 -11.11 -1.93 3.50
CA ARG A 120 -11.80 -1.13 4.52
C ARG A 120 -10.85 -0.46 5.50
N LEU A 121 -9.84 -1.18 6.01
CA LEU A 121 -8.86 -0.60 6.95
C LEU A 121 -7.97 0.47 6.28
N ASN A 122 -7.73 0.37 4.97
CA ASN A 122 -6.89 1.34 4.27
C ASN A 122 -7.68 2.55 3.71
N PHE A 123 -8.85 2.30 3.12
CA PHE A 123 -9.64 3.32 2.41
C PHE A 123 -10.87 3.80 3.20
N GLY A 124 -11.03 3.33 4.43
CA GLY A 124 -12.07 3.74 5.36
C GLY A 124 -13.49 3.31 4.98
N CYS A 125 -14.46 3.77 5.77
CA CYS A 125 -15.86 3.34 5.61
C CYS A 125 -16.64 4.13 4.54
N LEU A 126 -16.17 5.33 4.18
CA LEU A 126 -16.91 6.26 3.31
C LEU A 126 -16.64 6.09 1.81
N ASN A 127 -15.55 5.42 1.42
CA ASN A 127 -15.24 5.19 0.01
C ASN A 127 -16.01 3.99 -0.55
N GLU A 128 -16.43 4.12 -1.81
CA GLU A 128 -17.15 3.07 -2.52
C GLU A 128 -16.18 1.95 -2.89
N ILE A 129 -16.54 0.71 -2.55
CA ILE A 129 -15.81 -0.49 -2.92
C ILE A 129 -16.69 -1.25 -3.91
N VAL A 130 -16.18 -1.50 -5.11
CA VAL A 130 -16.85 -2.27 -6.16
C VAL A 130 -16.11 -3.59 -6.30
N GLU A 131 -16.85 -4.69 -6.13
CA GLU A 131 -16.32 -6.05 -6.29
C GLU A 131 -16.35 -6.46 -7.77
N PHE A 132 -15.26 -7.10 -8.20
CA PHE A 132 -15.13 -7.73 -9.51
C PHE A 132 -14.87 -9.22 -9.33
N ASP A 133 -15.40 -10.03 -10.24
CA ASP A 133 -15.32 -11.49 -10.16
C ASP A 133 -13.92 -12.00 -10.47
N THR A 134 -13.14 -11.25 -11.27
CA THR A 134 -11.76 -11.63 -11.62
C THR A 134 -10.76 -10.49 -11.42
N PRO A 135 -9.49 -10.79 -11.10
CA PRO A 135 -8.43 -9.78 -11.06
C PRO A 135 -8.26 -9.03 -12.40
N ARG A 136 -8.51 -9.72 -13.53
CA ARG A 136 -8.43 -9.12 -14.87
C ARG A 136 -9.45 -8.01 -15.07
N GLU A 137 -10.70 -8.23 -14.67
CA GLU A 137 -11.76 -7.22 -14.76
C GLU A 137 -11.47 -6.01 -13.86
N ALA A 138 -11.00 -6.26 -12.63
CA ALA A 138 -10.58 -5.20 -11.72
C ALA A 138 -9.41 -4.39 -12.28
N PHE A 139 -8.42 -5.04 -12.91
CA PHE A 139 -7.28 -4.37 -13.54
C PHE A 139 -7.73 -3.47 -14.69
N TYR A 140 -8.58 -3.96 -15.59
CA TYR A 140 -9.10 -3.13 -16.68
C TYR A 140 -9.98 -1.98 -16.17
N ALA A 141 -10.66 -2.13 -15.04
CA ALA A 141 -11.36 -1.01 -14.40
C ALA A 141 -10.40 0.13 -14.01
N LEU A 142 -9.15 -0.18 -13.64
CA LEU A 142 -8.12 0.82 -13.36
C LEU A 142 -7.56 1.44 -14.64
N GLU A 143 -7.22 0.63 -15.64
CA GLU A 143 -6.73 1.08 -16.95
C GLU A 143 -7.69 2.06 -17.62
N GLU A 144 -8.98 1.73 -17.60
CA GLU A 144 -10.05 2.52 -18.21
C GLU A 144 -10.49 3.72 -17.34
N GLY A 145 -10.00 3.81 -16.11
CA GLY A 145 -10.35 4.87 -15.15
C GLY A 145 -11.76 4.75 -14.55
N ARG A 146 -12.39 3.56 -14.62
CA ARG A 146 -13.65 3.25 -13.92
C ARG A 146 -13.46 3.13 -12.40
N ALA A 147 -12.26 2.74 -11.96
CA ALA A 147 -11.83 2.79 -10.56
C ALA A 147 -10.49 3.52 -10.48
N ALA A 148 -10.25 4.25 -9.38
CA ALA A 148 -9.01 5.02 -9.23
C ALA A 148 -7.89 4.19 -8.59
N VAL A 149 -8.26 3.26 -7.71
CA VAL A 149 -7.36 2.35 -7.02
C VAL A 149 -7.98 0.96 -6.98
N GLY A 150 -7.17 -0.08 -6.92
CA GLY A 150 -7.64 -1.45 -6.75
C GLY A 150 -6.85 -2.21 -5.71
N VAL A 151 -7.51 -3.10 -4.96
CA VAL A 151 -6.89 -3.96 -3.95
C VAL A 151 -6.87 -5.39 -4.45
N PHE A 152 -5.66 -5.92 -4.59
CA PHE A 152 -5.39 -7.24 -5.14
C PHE A 152 -4.77 -8.13 -4.07
N PRO A 153 -5.15 -9.42 -3.99
CA PRO A 153 -4.53 -10.35 -3.07
C PRO A 153 -3.05 -10.53 -3.39
N LYS A 154 -2.25 -10.79 -2.36
CA LYS A 154 -0.83 -11.10 -2.52
C LYS A 154 -0.68 -12.29 -3.49
N PRO A 155 0.25 -12.22 -4.47
CA PRO A 155 0.51 -13.32 -5.37
C PRO A 155 0.99 -14.56 -4.63
N GLU A 156 0.61 -15.72 -5.16
CA GLU A 156 1.08 -17.01 -4.68
C GLU A 156 1.99 -17.68 -5.71
N LEU A 157 2.95 -18.48 -5.22
CA LEU A 157 3.86 -19.22 -6.10
C LEU A 157 3.09 -20.28 -6.89
N GLY A 158 3.12 -20.18 -8.22
CA GLY A 158 2.43 -21.12 -9.10
C GLY A 158 0.92 -20.86 -9.22
N GLU A 159 0.45 -19.66 -8.87
CA GLU A 159 -0.94 -19.27 -9.09
C GLU A 159 -1.32 -19.40 -10.58
N ALA A 160 -2.52 -19.93 -10.85
CA ALA A 160 -2.94 -20.24 -12.22
C ALA A 160 -3.18 -19.00 -13.09
N GLN A 161 -3.61 -17.90 -12.48
CA GLN A 161 -3.94 -16.66 -13.18
C GLN A 161 -3.29 -15.45 -12.47
N PRO A 162 -1.98 -15.27 -12.66
CA PRO A 162 -1.22 -14.24 -11.98
C PRO A 162 -1.58 -12.85 -12.48
N TRP A 163 -2.28 -12.07 -11.65
CA TRP A 163 -2.73 -10.72 -12.00
C TRP A 163 -1.57 -9.76 -12.26
N TRP A 164 -0.42 -9.99 -11.64
CA TRP A 164 0.75 -9.12 -11.77
C TRP A 164 1.37 -9.17 -13.18
N THR A 165 1.04 -10.18 -13.99
CA THR A 165 1.45 -10.24 -15.41
C THR A 165 0.73 -9.22 -16.28
N LEU A 166 -0.41 -8.69 -15.82
CA LEU A 166 -1.15 -7.64 -16.52
C LEU A 166 -0.43 -6.29 -16.49
N LEU A 167 0.51 -6.10 -15.55
CA LEU A 167 1.31 -4.88 -15.42
C LEU A 167 2.39 -4.81 -16.51
N SER A 168 2.04 -4.15 -17.60
CA SER A 168 2.92 -3.89 -18.75
C SER A 168 3.60 -2.52 -18.67
N ASP A 169 4.63 -2.33 -19.49
CA ASP A 169 5.31 -1.03 -19.63
C ASP A 169 4.37 0.04 -20.20
N ASP A 170 3.43 -0.37 -21.07
CA ASP A 170 2.46 0.51 -21.73
C ASP A 170 1.29 0.93 -20.83
N SER A 171 1.04 0.16 -19.76
CA SER A 171 0.03 0.50 -18.76
C SER A 171 0.54 1.65 -17.88
N PRO A 172 -0.30 2.62 -17.46
CA PRO A 172 0.04 3.56 -16.39
C PRO A 172 -0.18 2.98 -14.99
N VAL A 173 -0.83 1.83 -14.86
CA VAL A 173 -1.15 1.21 -13.56
C VAL A 173 0.11 0.56 -12.99
N ARG A 174 0.41 0.85 -11.73
CA ARG A 174 1.53 0.29 -10.99
C ARG A 174 1.07 -0.21 -9.62
N ILE A 175 1.85 -1.09 -9.02
CA ILE A 175 1.74 -1.38 -7.58
C ILE A 175 2.27 -0.16 -6.82
N VAL A 176 1.48 0.36 -5.89
CA VAL A 176 1.75 1.63 -5.20
C VAL A 176 1.75 1.50 -3.68
N SER A 177 1.23 0.39 -3.15
CA SER A 177 1.21 0.11 -1.71
C SER A 177 1.07 -1.38 -1.43
N LYS A 178 1.50 -1.81 -0.24
CA LYS A 178 1.28 -3.14 0.32
C LYS A 178 0.40 -3.04 1.56
N LEU A 179 -0.56 -3.94 1.68
CA LEU A 179 -1.51 -4.01 2.79
C LEU A 179 -1.38 -5.34 3.55
N PRO A 180 -1.61 -5.31 4.88
CA PRO A 180 -1.79 -4.11 5.68
C PRO A 180 -0.46 -3.36 5.89
N PHE A 181 -0.51 -2.02 5.95
CA PHE A 181 0.69 -1.20 6.22
C PHE A 181 1.04 -1.13 7.72
N GLY A 182 0.05 -1.24 8.60
CA GLY A 182 0.23 -1.15 10.04
C GLY A 182 -0.99 -1.68 10.77
N GLY A 183 -0.77 -2.71 11.60
CA GLY A 183 -1.82 -3.48 12.26
C GLY A 183 -2.47 -4.47 11.31
N ARG A 184 -2.82 -5.65 11.80
CA ARG A 184 -3.57 -6.66 11.04
C ARG A 184 -5.07 -6.53 11.32
N PRO A 185 -5.94 -6.92 10.37
CA PRO A 185 -7.33 -7.23 10.71
C PRO A 185 -7.36 -8.22 11.86
N VAL A 186 -8.36 -8.13 12.74
CA VAL A 186 -8.62 -9.14 13.77
C VAL A 186 -9.84 -9.95 13.33
N GLY A 187 -9.76 -11.27 13.40
CA GLY A 187 -10.75 -12.20 12.88
C GLY A 187 -10.59 -12.46 11.38
N ARG A 188 -11.58 -12.03 10.59
CA ARG A 188 -11.61 -12.31 9.14
C ARG A 188 -10.42 -11.62 8.46
N GLY A 189 -9.64 -12.39 7.70
CA GLY A 189 -8.52 -11.84 6.92
C GLY A 189 -7.28 -11.48 7.74
N GLU A 190 -7.12 -12.00 8.95
CA GLU A 190 -5.90 -11.82 9.78
C GLU A 190 -4.58 -12.12 9.05
N GLN A 191 -4.62 -13.13 8.18
CA GLN A 191 -3.45 -13.57 7.39
C GLN A 191 -3.45 -13.00 5.98
N THR A 192 -4.47 -12.22 5.59
CA THR A 192 -4.56 -11.67 4.25
C THR A 192 -3.55 -10.55 4.08
N GLU A 193 -2.75 -10.65 3.04
CA GLU A 193 -1.91 -9.58 2.54
C GLU A 193 -2.36 -9.24 1.11
N GLY A 194 -2.11 -8.01 0.69
CA GLY A 194 -2.49 -7.55 -0.64
C GLY A 194 -1.65 -6.38 -1.12
N PHE A 195 -1.85 -6.03 -2.37
CA PHE A 195 -1.25 -4.88 -3.01
C PHE A 195 -2.32 -3.91 -3.49
N VAL A 196 -2.00 -2.62 -3.42
CA VAL A 196 -2.81 -1.57 -4.04
C VAL A 196 -2.22 -1.25 -5.41
N LEU A 197 -3.06 -1.25 -6.43
CA LEU A 197 -2.73 -0.84 -7.78
C LEU A 197 -3.40 0.51 -8.10
N ALA A 198 -2.69 1.41 -8.75
CA ALA A 198 -3.24 2.69 -9.21
C ALA A 198 -2.39 3.30 -10.33
N ALA A 199 -3.00 4.20 -11.12
CA ALA A 199 -2.32 4.99 -12.13
C ALA A 199 -1.83 6.33 -11.54
N ILE A 200 -0.85 6.25 -10.64
CA ILE A 200 -0.22 7.42 -9.97
C ILE A 200 1.30 7.38 -10.08
N GLU A 201 1.92 8.54 -9.91
CA GLU A 201 3.37 8.64 -9.81
C GLU A 201 3.87 8.02 -8.50
N LEU A 202 4.94 7.23 -8.59
CA LEU A 202 5.56 6.59 -7.44
C LEU A 202 6.47 7.59 -6.72
N GLU A 203 6.43 7.56 -5.38
CA GLU A 203 7.19 8.45 -4.51
C GLU A 203 7.98 7.63 -3.51
N GLU A 204 9.17 8.14 -3.15
CA GLU A 204 9.98 7.58 -2.08
C GLU A 204 9.36 7.90 -0.71
N SER A 205 9.28 6.90 0.15
CA SER A 205 8.79 7.02 1.53
C SER A 205 9.92 6.97 2.57
N GLY A 206 11.14 6.62 2.15
CA GLY A 206 12.36 6.53 2.96
C GLY A 206 12.72 5.11 3.41
N ASP A 207 11.76 4.19 3.36
CA ASP A 207 11.96 2.74 3.50
C ASP A 207 10.95 2.07 2.56
N ASP A 208 11.46 1.63 1.43
CA ASP A 208 10.66 1.24 0.27
C ASP A 208 11.15 -0.09 -0.28
N ARG A 209 10.27 -0.74 -1.03
CA ARG A 209 10.58 -1.92 -1.82
C ARG A 209 10.07 -1.71 -3.24
N THR A 210 10.81 -2.22 -4.22
CA THR A 210 10.47 -2.12 -5.65
C THR A 210 10.25 -3.50 -6.24
N LEU A 211 9.16 -3.64 -6.98
CA LEU A 211 8.75 -4.90 -7.59
C LEU A 211 9.14 -4.96 -9.05
N PHE A 212 9.73 -6.08 -9.45
CA PHE A 212 10.16 -6.35 -10.81
C PHE A 212 9.57 -7.66 -11.34
N ILE A 213 9.24 -7.69 -12.63
CA ILE A 213 9.10 -8.93 -13.38
C ILE A 213 10.46 -9.22 -14.01
N VAL A 214 11.01 -10.40 -13.69
CA VAL A 214 12.27 -10.90 -14.26
C VAL A 214 11.95 -12.14 -15.10
N SER A 215 12.09 -12.00 -16.42
CA SER A 215 11.85 -13.07 -17.38
C SER A 215 13.14 -13.83 -17.67
N LEU A 216 13.15 -15.12 -17.39
CA LEU A 216 14.27 -16.03 -17.61
C LEU A 216 13.90 -17.12 -18.62
N PRO A 217 14.84 -17.66 -19.41
CA PRO A 217 14.59 -18.84 -20.22
C PRO A 217 14.08 -20.03 -19.38
N ASN A 218 13.04 -20.72 -19.85
CA ASN A 218 12.41 -21.83 -19.12
C ASN A 218 13.29 -23.11 -19.04
N GLU A 219 14.46 -23.09 -19.66
CA GLU A 219 15.50 -24.14 -19.60
C GLU A 219 16.13 -24.26 -18.19
N ILE A 220 16.14 -23.17 -17.43
CA ILE A 220 16.68 -23.15 -16.06
C ILE A 220 15.61 -23.68 -15.11
N SER A 221 15.96 -24.62 -14.23
CA SER A 221 15.03 -25.13 -13.20
C SER A 221 14.59 -24.04 -12.23
N MET A 222 13.37 -24.13 -11.71
CA MET A 222 12.75 -23.09 -10.86
C MET A 222 13.57 -22.84 -9.60
N ASP A 223 13.97 -23.92 -8.92
CA ASP A 223 14.82 -23.85 -7.74
C ASP A 223 16.16 -23.16 -8.00
N THR A 224 16.78 -23.42 -9.15
CA THR A 224 18.08 -22.82 -9.49
C THR A 224 17.92 -21.33 -9.78
N ALA A 225 16.91 -20.96 -10.57
CA ALA A 225 16.59 -19.57 -10.85
C ALA A 225 16.28 -18.79 -9.56
N ARG A 226 15.39 -19.32 -8.70
CA ARG A 226 15.03 -18.71 -7.43
C ARG A 226 16.25 -18.54 -6.51
N LYS A 227 17.07 -19.59 -6.35
CA LYS A 227 18.30 -19.52 -5.53
C LYS A 227 19.25 -18.44 -6.02
N LYS A 228 19.47 -18.35 -7.33
CA LYS A 228 20.34 -17.34 -7.93
C LYS A 228 19.79 -15.91 -7.81
N ILE A 229 18.48 -15.72 -7.89
CA ILE A 229 17.85 -14.41 -7.62
C ILE A 229 18.12 -14.01 -6.17
N VAL A 230 17.82 -14.92 -5.23
CA VAL A 230 17.98 -14.67 -3.78
C VAL A 230 19.43 -14.45 -3.37
N SER A 231 20.39 -15.17 -3.98
CA SER A 231 21.82 -14.96 -3.70
C SER A 231 22.40 -13.71 -4.38
N GLY A 232 21.73 -13.18 -5.40
CA GLY A 232 22.23 -12.04 -6.17
C GLY A 232 21.88 -10.67 -5.61
N ILE A 233 20.86 -10.60 -4.75
CA ILE A 233 20.36 -9.34 -4.22
C ILE A 233 20.03 -9.53 -2.74
N GLU A 234 20.70 -8.78 -1.88
CA GLU A 234 20.44 -8.82 -0.43
C GLU A 234 19.02 -8.36 -0.11
N GLY A 235 18.31 -9.10 0.74
CA GLY A 235 16.95 -8.80 1.19
C GLY A 235 15.84 -8.97 0.13
N VAL A 236 16.15 -9.63 -0.98
CA VAL A 236 15.18 -9.89 -2.06
C VAL A 236 14.25 -11.06 -1.72
N ASP A 237 13.01 -10.95 -2.15
CA ASP A 237 12.02 -12.01 -2.10
C ASP A 237 11.48 -12.35 -3.48
N VAL A 238 11.03 -13.60 -3.66
CA VAL A 238 10.30 -14.03 -4.86
C VAL A 238 8.87 -14.32 -4.46
N LEU A 239 7.94 -13.51 -4.94
CA LEU A 239 6.54 -13.54 -4.54
C LEU A 239 5.67 -14.40 -5.47
N GLY A 240 6.07 -14.51 -6.74
CA GLY A 240 5.28 -15.17 -7.77
C GLY A 240 6.17 -15.77 -8.84
N VAL A 241 5.66 -16.81 -9.50
CA VAL A 241 6.30 -17.44 -10.65
C VAL A 241 5.24 -17.95 -11.61
N THR A 242 5.43 -17.73 -12.90
CA THR A 242 4.58 -18.26 -13.96
C THR A 242 5.38 -18.52 -15.23
N ILE A 243 4.80 -19.24 -16.19
CA ILE A 243 5.36 -19.45 -17.52
C ILE A 243 4.52 -18.63 -18.50
N ASP A 244 5.18 -17.76 -19.25
CA ASP A 244 4.56 -17.09 -20.39
C ASP A 244 4.51 -18.08 -21.56
N GLU A 245 3.31 -18.51 -21.93
CA GLU A 245 3.08 -19.47 -23.03
C GLU A 245 3.52 -18.93 -24.39
N ALA A 246 3.50 -17.61 -24.60
CA ALA A 246 3.84 -17.01 -25.89
C ALA A 246 5.36 -16.99 -26.13
N THR A 247 6.14 -16.72 -25.08
CA THR A 247 7.60 -16.64 -25.18
C THR A 247 8.32 -17.90 -24.69
N ASN A 248 7.60 -18.81 -24.03
CA ASN A 248 8.16 -19.94 -23.27
C ASN A 248 9.25 -19.50 -22.28
N ASN A 249 9.12 -18.29 -21.72
CA ASN A 249 9.95 -17.81 -20.62
C ASN A 249 9.25 -18.04 -19.28
N ARG A 250 10.05 -18.10 -18.23
CA ARG A 250 9.56 -18.10 -16.86
C ARG A 250 9.70 -16.71 -16.26
N ASP A 251 8.56 -16.15 -15.88
CA ASP A 251 8.48 -14.84 -15.25
C ASP A 251 8.47 -15.01 -13.74
N PHE A 252 9.36 -14.26 -13.08
CA PHE A 252 9.45 -14.17 -11.64
C PHE A 252 9.00 -12.80 -11.19
N LEU A 253 8.08 -12.75 -10.23
CA LEU A 253 7.78 -11.54 -9.49
C LEU A 253 8.79 -11.41 -8.34
N VAL A 254 9.69 -10.44 -8.46
CA VAL A 254 10.82 -10.22 -7.57
C VAL A 254 10.61 -8.94 -6.78
N ASP A 255 10.75 -9.02 -5.47
CA ASP A 255 10.57 -7.94 -4.51
C ASP A 255 11.92 -7.52 -3.92
N VAL A 256 12.40 -6.32 -4.30
CA VAL A 256 13.75 -5.85 -4.03
C VAL A 256 13.73 -4.67 -3.03
N PRO A 257 14.59 -4.66 -1.99
CA PRO A 257 14.73 -3.51 -1.11
C PRO A 257 15.19 -2.23 -1.82
N GLY A 258 14.61 -1.10 -1.43
CA GLY A 258 14.90 0.24 -1.93
C GLY A 258 13.89 0.77 -2.93
N PHE A 259 13.92 2.09 -3.14
CA PHE A 259 13.17 2.79 -4.20
C PHE A 259 14.02 2.85 -5.48
N LEU A 260 13.83 1.90 -6.39
CA LEU A 260 14.71 1.66 -7.55
C LEU A 260 14.07 2.08 -8.89
N THR A 261 13.07 2.96 -8.87
CA THR A 261 12.36 3.40 -10.08
C THR A 261 13.28 4.06 -11.11
N ALA A 262 14.29 4.82 -10.67
CA ALA A 262 15.32 5.43 -11.52
C ALA A 262 16.57 4.54 -11.73
N HIS A 263 16.63 3.36 -11.10
CA HIS A 263 17.83 2.53 -11.00
C HIS A 263 17.57 1.06 -11.37
N ALA A 264 16.62 0.80 -12.27
CA ALA A 264 16.30 -0.55 -12.73
C ALA A 264 17.49 -1.29 -13.37
N SER A 265 18.46 -0.57 -13.95
CA SER A 265 19.69 -1.15 -14.51
C SER A 265 20.56 -1.84 -13.44
N THR A 266 20.54 -1.35 -12.20
CA THR A 266 21.29 -1.94 -11.08
C THR A 266 20.80 -3.35 -10.75
N VAL A 267 19.49 -3.61 -10.86
CA VAL A 267 18.94 -4.96 -10.67
C VAL A 267 19.45 -5.91 -11.74
N ARG A 268 19.49 -5.46 -13.01
CA ARG A 268 20.04 -6.25 -14.12
C ARG A 268 21.51 -6.60 -13.90
N GLU A 269 22.33 -5.65 -13.50
CA GLU A 269 23.76 -5.86 -13.25
C GLU A 269 24.01 -6.89 -12.14
N ARG A 270 23.24 -6.81 -11.04
CA ARG A 270 23.33 -7.77 -9.94
C ARG A 270 22.95 -9.19 -10.35
N LEU A 271 21.86 -9.34 -11.12
CA LEU A 271 21.41 -10.64 -11.63
C LEU A 271 22.42 -11.25 -12.64
N ASN A 272 22.93 -10.44 -13.56
CA ASN A 272 23.95 -10.87 -14.53
C ASN A 272 25.24 -11.34 -13.83
N THR A 273 25.68 -10.62 -12.79
CA THR A 273 26.86 -10.99 -11.99
C THR A 273 26.66 -12.34 -11.28
N ASN A 274 25.42 -12.69 -10.93
CA ASN A 274 25.07 -14.01 -10.37
C ASN A 274 24.81 -15.09 -11.44
N GLY A 275 25.15 -14.83 -12.70
CA GLY A 275 25.00 -15.78 -13.80
C GLY A 275 23.53 -16.05 -14.16
N LEU A 276 22.67 -15.04 -14.00
CA LEU A 276 21.31 -15.00 -14.54
C LEU A 276 21.24 -13.94 -15.63
N ASN A 277 21.19 -14.38 -16.88
CA ASN A 277 20.96 -13.50 -18.02
C ASN A 277 19.44 -13.38 -18.24
N ALA A 278 18.84 -12.38 -17.62
CA ALA A 278 17.41 -12.12 -17.80
C ALA A 278 17.11 -11.58 -19.20
N ALA A 279 16.12 -12.18 -19.86
CA ALA A 279 15.65 -11.73 -21.17
C ALA A 279 14.96 -10.36 -21.05
N VAL A 280 14.14 -10.20 -20.02
CA VAL A 280 13.42 -8.96 -19.71
C VAL A 280 13.48 -8.71 -18.21
N ILE A 281 13.66 -7.44 -17.84
CA ILE A 281 13.48 -6.95 -16.47
C ILE A 281 12.61 -5.72 -16.56
N ARG A 282 11.43 -5.77 -15.94
CA ARG A 282 10.42 -4.70 -15.93
C ARG A 282 10.12 -4.29 -14.51
N MET A 283 10.10 -2.99 -14.23
CA MET A 283 9.58 -2.47 -12.96
C MET A 283 8.05 -2.33 -13.04
N ILE A 284 7.35 -2.91 -12.07
CA ILE A 284 5.87 -2.91 -12.06
C ILE A 284 5.26 -2.14 -10.88
N GLY A 285 6.09 -1.64 -9.97
CA GLY A 285 5.67 -0.76 -8.90
C GLY A 285 6.67 -0.64 -7.76
N SER A 286 6.33 0.17 -6.78
CA SER A 286 7.03 0.25 -5.50
C SER A 286 6.04 0.49 -4.38
N TYR A 287 6.44 0.13 -3.17
CA TYR A 287 5.63 0.32 -1.98
C TYR A 287 6.51 0.61 -0.76
N ALA A 288 5.96 1.39 0.17
CA ALA A 288 6.59 1.61 1.47
C ALA A 288 6.54 0.33 2.31
N THR A 289 7.66 -0.09 2.89
CA THR A 289 7.73 -1.27 3.78
C THR A 289 6.74 -1.11 4.94
N PRO A 290 5.79 -2.06 5.13
CA PRO A 290 4.86 -2.04 6.26
C PRO A 290 5.57 -2.00 7.62
N ILE A 291 4.94 -1.35 8.60
CA ILE A 291 5.45 -1.28 9.98
C ILE A 291 5.47 -2.69 10.57
N PRO A 292 6.62 -3.17 11.08
CA PRO A 292 6.73 -4.50 11.69
C PRO A 292 5.80 -4.68 12.90
N ALA A 293 5.35 -5.91 13.15
CA ALA A 293 4.40 -6.18 14.23
C ALA A 293 4.99 -5.85 15.61
N GLU A 294 6.28 -6.09 15.79
CA GLU A 294 7.05 -5.76 16.99
C GLU A 294 7.05 -4.27 17.34
N GLU A 295 6.93 -3.38 16.35
CA GLU A 295 6.85 -1.94 16.58
C GLU A 295 5.44 -1.47 16.97
N LEU A 296 4.42 -2.32 16.79
CA LEU A 296 3.02 -2.03 17.07
C LEU A 296 2.54 -2.52 18.44
N HIS A 297 3.38 -3.33 19.10
CA HIS A 297 3.19 -3.78 20.47
C HIS A 297 3.75 -2.77 21.50
#